data_AF-A0A925Z0I7-F1
#
_entry.id   AF-A0A925Z0I7-F1
#
_cell.length_a   1.000
_cell.length_b   1.000
_cell.length_c   1.000
_cell.angle_alpha   90.00
_cell.angle_beta   90.00
_cell.angle_gamma   90.00
#
_symmetry.space_group_name_H-M   'P 1'
#
loop_
_entity.id
_entity.type
_entity.pdbx_description
1 polymer ?
#
loop_
_entity_poly.entity_id
_entity_poly.type
_entity_poly.pdbx_seq_one_letter_code
_entity_poly.pdbx_strand_id
1 'polypeptide(L)' 'MIIIGIAGGTGSGKTTFVKRLIEKLPEQSVTVISQDAYYHDNKHISLEDRKKKNYDHPESIDWEL' A
#
# COMPACT_ATOMS: atom_id res chain seq x y z
N MET A 1 -3.91 20.81 5.08
CA MET A 1 -3.63 19.37 5.06
C MET A 1 -2.80 19.09 3.81
N ILE A 2 -1.66 18.40 3.95
CA ILE A 2 -0.76 18.06 2.83
C ILE A 2 -0.78 16.54 2.67
N ILE A 3 -1.00 16.05 1.46
CA ILE A 3 -0.94 14.63 1.12
C ILE A 3 0.25 14.41 0.20
N ILE A 4 1.08 13.41 0.51
CA ILE A 4 2.25 13.05 -0.28
C ILE A 4 2.08 11.60 -0.73
N GLY A 5 1.94 11.39 -2.04
CA GLY A 5 1.90 10.06 -2.65
C GLY A 5 3.32 9.51 -2.85
N ILE A 6 3.57 8.29 -2.39
CA ILE A 6 4.87 7.59 -2.55
C ILE A 6 4.62 6.35 -3.39
N ALA A 7 5.02 6.39 -4.66
CA ALA A 7 4.83 5.32 -5.64
C ALA A 7 6.16 4.68 -6.06
N GLY A 8 6.08 3.50 -6.69
CA GLY A 8 7.22 2.73 -7.17
C GLY A 8 6.95 1.22 -7.18
N GLY A 9 7.77 0.45 -7.89
CA GLY A 9 7.60 -1.01 -8.00
C GLY A 9 7.82 -1.77 -6.69
N THR A 10 7.44 -3.05 -6.67
CA THR A 10 7.75 -3.95 -5.55
C THR A 10 9.26 -4.06 -5.37
N GLY A 11 9.73 -4.01 -4.13
CA GLY A 11 11.17 -4.07 -3.81
C GLY A 11 11.94 -2.76 -4.02
N SER A 12 11.32 -1.67 -4.48
CA SER A 12 12.02 -0.38 -4.69
C SER A 12 12.40 0.37 -3.40
N GLY A 13 12.01 -0.14 -2.23
CA GLY A 13 12.37 0.45 -0.94
C GLY A 13 11.39 1.50 -0.39
N LYS A 14 10.17 1.64 -0.95
CA LYS A 14 9.14 2.58 -0.47
C LYS A 14 8.92 2.53 1.04
N THR A 15 8.70 1.33 1.58
CA THR A 15 8.47 1.11 3.01
C THR A 15 9.65 1.56 3.86
N THR A 16 10.88 1.31 3.38
CA THR A 16 12.11 1.74 4.06
C THR A 16 12.26 3.26 4.01
N PHE A 17 11.96 3.88 2.87
CA PHE A 17 11.98 5.33 2.72
C PHE A 17 10.99 6.01 3.66
N VAL A 18 9.74 5.54 3.70
CA VAL A 18 8.68 6.07 4.58
C VAL A 18 9.09 5.99 6.05
N LYS A 19 9.60 4.84 6.50
CA LYS A 19 10.08 4.66 7.89
C LYS A 19 11.16 5.68 8.26
N ARG A 20 12.20 5.80 7.42
CA ARG A 20 13.30 6.75 7.64
C ARG A 20 12.87 8.21 7.57
N LEU A 21 11.84 8.53 6.79
CA LEU A 21 11.28 9.87 6.71
C LEU A 21 10.58 10.23 8.03
N ILE A 22 9.76 9.33 8.57
CA ILE A 22 9.02 9.55 9.82
C ILE A 22 9.97 9.70 11.01
N GLU A 23 11.04 8.91 11.07
CA GLU A 23 12.09 9.01 12.10
C GLU A 23 12.75 10.40 12.16
N LYS A 24 12.69 11.18 11.07
CA LYS A 24 13.28 12.53 10.99
C LYS A 24 12.27 13.65 11.23
N LEU A 25 10.99 13.33 11.32
CA LEU A 25 9.93 14.30 11.52
C LEU A 25 9.52 14.31 13.00
N PRO A 26 8.94 15.42 13.50
CA PRO A 26 8.44 15.47 14.87
C PRO A 26 7.46 14.31 15.13
N GLU A 27 7.53 13.72 16.32
CA GLU A 27 6.61 12.64 16.69
C GLU A 27 5.15 13.10 16.53
N GLN A 28 4.28 12.17 16.13
CA GLN A 28 2.85 12.40 15.93
C GLN A 28 2.48 13.48 14.89
N SER A 29 3.43 13.96 14.09
CA SER A 29 3.17 14.97 13.04
C SER A 29 2.71 14.38 11.70
N VAL A 30 2.82 13.07 11.52
CA VAL A 30 2.53 12.37 10.26
C VAL A 30 1.69 11.12 10.50
N THR A 31 0.75 10.87 9.60
CA THR A 31 0.02 9.61 9.50
C THR A 31 0.42 8.90 8.21
N VAL A 32 0.67 7.60 8.29
CA VAL A 32 0.98 6.76 7.13
C VAL A 32 -0.22 5.92 6.79
N ILE A 33 -0.62 5.97 5.53
CA ILE A 33 -1.65 5.10 4.97
C ILE A 33 -0.98 4.28 3.88
N SER A 34 -1.07 2.95 3.99
CA SER A 34 -0.55 2.02 2.98
C SER A 34 -1.68 1.61 2.05
N GLN A 35 -1.54 1.84 0.74
CA GLN A 35 -2.49 1.38 -0.26
C GLN A 35 -2.63 -0.15 -0.28
N ASP A 36 -1.57 -0.88 0.09
CA ASP A 36 -1.59 -2.35 0.19
C ASP A 36 -2.61 -2.87 1.22
N ALA A 37 -3.04 -2.03 2.18
CA ALA A 37 -4.06 -2.40 3.16
C ALA A 37 -5.49 -2.42 2.57
N TYR A 38 -5.66 -1.86 1.36
CA TYR A 38 -6.94 -1.70 0.69
C TYR A 38 -7.06 -2.61 -0.54
N TYR A 39 -6.23 -3.65 -0.69
CA TYR A 39 -6.51 -4.69 -1.67
C TYR A 39 -7.77 -5.45 -1.28
N HIS A 40 -8.62 -5.80 -2.27
CA HIS A 40 -9.79 -6.64 -2.02
C HIS A 40 -9.42 -7.96 -1.31
N ASP A 41 -10.18 -8.33 -0.27
CA ASP A 41 -9.93 -9.56 0.48
C ASP A 41 -10.32 -10.80 -0.35
N ASN A 42 -9.31 -11.44 -0.93
CA ASN A 42 -9.46 -12.63 -1.76
C ASN A 42 -9.33 -13.95 -0.98
N LYS A 43 -9.42 -13.93 0.36
CA LYS A 43 -9.30 -15.15 1.19
C LYS A 43 -10.35 -16.22 0.90
N HIS A 44 -11.47 -15.84 0.28
CA HIS A 44 -12.53 -16.76 -0.12
C HIS A 44 -12.21 -17.54 -1.41
N ILE A 45 -11.18 -17.13 -2.16
CA ILE A 45 -10.78 -17.73 -3.44
C ILE A 45 -9.68 -18.78 -3.23
N SER A 46 -9.60 -19.80 -4.08
CA SER A 46 -8.51 -20.80 -4.07
C SER A 46 -7.12 -20.15 -4.24
N LEU A 47 -6.06 -20.77 -3.72
CA LEU A 47 -4.70 -20.24 -3.87
C LEU A 47 -4.28 -20.15 -5.34
N GLU A 48 -4.66 -21.14 -6.16
CA GLU A 48 -4.34 -21.17 -7.59
C GLU A 48 -4.99 -20.02 -8.36
N ASP A 49 -6.22 -19.64 -8.00
CA ASP A 49 -6.89 -18.51 -8.66
C ASP A 49 -6.40 -17.16 -8.11
N ARG A 50 -5.98 -17.08 -6.84
CA ARG A 50 -5.32 -15.87 -6.32
C ARG A 50 -4.03 -15.54 -7.04
N LYS A 51 -3.25 -16.55 -7.45
CA LYS A 51 -2.01 -16.36 -8.22
C LYS A 51 -2.25 -15.77 -9.62
N LYS A 52 -3.47 -15.92 -10.16
CA LYS A 52 -3.84 -15.38 -11.48
C LYS A 52 -4.29 -13.91 -11.41
N LYS A 53 -4.51 -13.36 -10.21
CA LYS A 53 -4.91 -11.96 -10.05
C LYS A 53 -3.74 -11.02 -10.30
N ASN A 54 -4.02 -9.93 -11.01
CA ASN A 54 -3.09 -8.82 -11.20
C ASN A 54 -3.30 -7.78 -10.11
N TYR A 55 -2.40 -7.73 -9.12
CA TYR A 55 -2.43 -6.75 -8.04
C TYR A 55 -1.93 -5.37 -8.45
N ASP A 56 -1.32 -5.23 -9.63
CA ASP A 56 -0.93 -3.92 -10.17
C ASP A 56 -2.09 -3.25 -10.92
N HIS A 57 -3.24 -3.94 -11.08
CA HIS A 57 -4.41 -3.36 -11.72
C HIS A 57 -5.17 -2.44 -10.76
N PRO A 58 -5.65 -1.25 -11.18
CA PRO A 58 -6.41 -0.34 -10.33
C PRO A 58 -7.64 -0.96 -9.66
N GLU A 59 -8.30 -1.92 -10.32
CA GLU A 59 -9.47 -2.63 -9.78
C GLU A 59 -9.13 -3.65 -8.67
N SER A 60 -7.86 -3.90 -8.40
CA SER A 60 -7.48 -4.75 -7.28
C SER A 60 -7.66 -4.06 -5.92
N ILE A 61 -7.79 -2.73 -5.94
CA ILE A 61 -7.97 -1.85 -4.78
C ILE A 61 -9.45 -1.61 -4.53
N ASP A 62 -9.84 -1.72 -3.28
CA ASP A 62 -11.16 -1.41 -2.78
C ASP A 62 -11.29 0.10 -2.55
N TRP A 63 -11.77 0.82 -3.56
CA TRP A 63 -11.90 2.29 -3.53
C TRP A 63 -13.12 2.78 -2.76
N GLU A 64 -14.10 1.92 -2.49
CA GLU A 64 -15.35 2.26 -1.79
C GLU A 64 -15.25 2.07 -0.27
N LEU A 65 -14.21 1.38 0.19
CA LEU A 65 -13.93 1.10 1.60
C LEU A 65 -13.38 2.33 2.34
#